data_AF-A0A7S7RQQ9-F1
#
_entry.id   AF-A0A7S7RQQ9-F1
#
_cell.length_a   1.000
_cell.length_b   1.000
_cell.length_c   1.000
_cell.angle_alpha   90.00
_cell.angle_beta   90.00
_cell.angle_gamma   90.00
#
_symmetry.space_group_name_H-M   'P 1'
#
loop_
_entity.id
_entity.type
_entity.pdbx_description
1 polymer ?
#
loop_
_entity_poly.entity_id
_entity_poly.type
_entity_poly.pdbx_seq_one_letter_code
_entity_poly.pdbx_strand_id
1 'polypeptide(L)'
;MKKIISLIVALLSVSVLSAKGDLHLFDVDNKDGSITTVQIEKAFVDAGFGIGVNSNMNKPFMIQFKKTGYKVFTLLTVYHKQMSMDLVTKYPDFGVFMPMGVGIYQSKSEDTLHVSVLTADAQAKILGFDDPLIKSIEKEVLAVLKKALPNSNNKLSEDALKADKSLVTKYELELDGEDWAESRENLMLSLNNGFDLYGFVIPSKLNVNESLKESPYDFYETISICKLPVIYTVSLTRPEAAAFAPCSLMLYKKKDEDKIVLGFPAVHNWISSAHVENKEATDVLLKAQKQFESILAEATE
;
A
#
# COMPACT_ATOMS: atom_id res chain seq x y z
N MET A 1 7.08 -34.73 -14.52
CA MET A 1 6.11 -33.78 -15.10
C MET A 1 5.12 -33.41 -14.01
N LYS A 2 5.49 -32.45 -13.15
CA LYS A 2 4.61 -31.94 -12.09
C LYS A 2 3.43 -31.23 -12.76
N LYS A 3 2.19 -31.55 -12.38
CA LYS A 3 1.00 -30.85 -12.87
C LYS A 3 0.80 -29.63 -11.97
N ILE A 4 1.28 -28.49 -12.44
CA ILE A 4 1.15 -27.18 -11.80
C ILE A 4 -0.30 -26.72 -11.99
N ILE A 5 -1.01 -26.40 -10.91
CA ILE A 5 -2.31 -25.74 -10.95
C ILE A 5 -2.11 -24.37 -10.33
N SER A 6 -1.72 -23.39 -11.14
CA SER A 6 -1.72 -21.98 -10.76
C SER A 6 -3.18 -21.52 -10.68
N LEU A 7 -3.77 -21.50 -9.49
CA LEU A 7 -5.16 -21.10 -9.29
C LEU A 7 -5.24 -19.60 -9.03
N ILE A 8 -5.45 -18.82 -10.10
CA ILE A 8 -5.82 -17.41 -9.97
C ILE A 8 -7.26 -17.35 -9.46
N VAL A 9 -7.45 -17.17 -8.15
CA VAL A 9 -8.78 -16.93 -7.56
C VAL A 9 -9.16 -15.48 -7.76
N ALA A 10 -9.90 -15.20 -8.83
CA ALA A 10 -10.55 -13.91 -9.05
C ALA A 10 -11.86 -13.85 -8.22
N LEU A 11 -11.82 -13.21 -7.06
CA LEU A 11 -13.02 -12.88 -6.29
C LEU A 11 -13.73 -11.68 -6.95
N LEU A 12 -14.82 -11.95 -7.65
CA LEU A 12 -15.73 -10.93 -8.18
C LEU A 12 -16.64 -10.42 -7.05
N SER A 13 -16.21 -9.37 -6.33
CA SER A 13 -17.07 -8.62 -5.42
C SER A 13 -17.90 -7.59 -6.20
N VAL A 14 -19.13 -7.96 -6.56
CA VAL A 14 -20.13 -7.00 -7.06
C VAL A 14 -20.95 -6.48 -5.89
N SER A 15 -20.63 -5.27 -5.45
CA SER A 15 -21.58 -4.42 -4.71
C SER A 15 -21.24 -2.96 -5.00
N VAL A 16 -21.94 -2.39 -5.97
CA VAL A 16 -21.87 -0.96 -6.33
C VAL A 16 -22.68 -0.18 -5.29
N LEU A 17 -22.07 0.10 -4.15
CA LEU A 17 -22.26 1.40 -3.52
C LEU A 17 -21.10 2.24 -4.04
N SER A 18 -21.37 3.28 -4.84
CA SER A 18 -20.37 4.31 -5.07
C SER A 18 -20.11 4.99 -3.73
N ALA A 19 -19.07 4.57 -3.03
CA ALA A 19 -18.55 5.32 -1.90
C ALA A 19 -18.25 6.74 -2.40
N LYS A 20 -18.67 7.76 -1.64
CA LYS A 20 -18.32 9.15 -1.95
C LYS A 20 -16.82 9.30 -1.73
N GLY A 21 -16.04 9.45 -2.79
CA GLY A 21 -14.58 9.61 -2.75
C GLY A 21 -13.79 8.52 -2.01
N ASP A 22 -12.77 7.96 -2.65
CA ASP A 22 -11.94 6.91 -2.01
C ASP A 22 -10.81 7.45 -1.12
N LEU A 23 -10.54 8.76 -1.17
CA LEU A 23 -9.47 9.39 -0.39
C LEU A 23 -10.02 10.52 0.49
N HIS A 24 -9.48 10.62 1.71
CA HIS A 24 -9.50 11.89 2.44
C HIS A 24 -8.34 12.76 1.94
N LEU A 25 -8.65 14.01 1.62
CA LEU A 25 -7.70 15.02 1.16
C LEU A 25 -7.68 16.17 2.16
N PHE A 26 -6.52 16.41 2.75
CA PHE A 26 -6.27 17.51 3.66
C PHE A 26 -5.42 18.57 2.98
N ASP A 27 -5.90 19.81 2.98
CA ASP A 27 -5.19 20.97 2.45
C ASP A 27 -4.89 21.94 3.61
N VAL A 28 -3.63 22.32 3.82
CA VAL A 28 -3.24 23.26 4.89
C VAL A 28 -2.23 24.29 4.37
N ASP A 29 -2.39 25.55 4.78
CA ASP A 29 -1.38 26.58 4.48
C ASP A 29 -0.05 26.21 5.13
N ASN A 30 1.02 26.19 4.32
CA ASN A 30 2.36 25.83 4.76
C ASN A 30 3.42 26.73 4.08
N LYS A 31 3.06 27.99 3.88
CA LYS A 31 3.94 29.01 3.29
C LYS A 31 5.28 29.12 4.00
N ASP A 32 5.25 29.15 5.33
CA ASP A 32 6.43 29.26 6.19
C ASP A 32 7.19 27.92 6.37
N GLY A 33 6.62 26.80 5.90
CA GLY A 33 7.19 25.47 6.07
C GLY A 33 7.19 24.96 7.52
N SER A 34 6.32 25.51 8.38
CA SER A 34 6.20 25.13 9.79
C SER A 34 5.65 23.72 10.00
N ILE A 35 4.92 23.17 9.02
CA ILE A 35 4.42 21.80 9.01
C ILE A 35 5.39 20.92 8.22
N THR A 36 6.01 19.98 8.93
CA THR A 36 7.01 19.05 8.39
C THR A 36 6.53 17.61 8.43
N THR A 37 7.11 16.78 7.56
CA THR A 37 6.81 15.33 7.51
C THR A 37 7.23 14.61 8.79
N VAL A 38 8.24 15.12 9.50
CA VAL A 38 8.69 14.59 10.80
C VAL A 38 7.66 14.86 11.89
N GLN A 39 7.02 16.04 11.90
CA GLN A 39 5.94 16.32 12.86
C GLN A 39 4.71 15.45 12.60
N ILE A 40 4.37 15.21 11.33
CA ILE A 40 3.26 14.32 10.95
C ILE A 40 3.56 12.88 11.40
N GLU A 41 4.75 12.36 11.11
CA GLU A 41 5.18 11.03 11.60
C GLU A 41 5.13 10.94 13.12
N LYS A 42 5.67 11.94 13.83
CA LYS A 42 5.62 11.99 15.29
C LYS A 42 4.19 11.98 15.82
N ALA A 43 3.26 12.68 15.18
CA ALA A 43 1.85 12.68 15.59
C ALA A 43 1.23 11.28 15.49
N PHE A 44 1.58 10.49 14.47
CA PHE A 44 1.17 9.09 14.36
C PHE A 44 1.80 8.23 15.46
N VAL A 45 3.10 8.36 15.70
CA VAL A 45 3.81 7.62 16.77
C VAL A 45 3.18 7.90 18.14
N ASP A 46 2.93 9.18 18.45
CA ASP A 46 2.33 9.62 19.72
C ASP A 46 0.89 9.08 19.89
N ALA A 47 0.21 8.77 18.79
CA ALA A 47 -1.12 8.17 18.78
C ALA A 47 -1.09 6.63 18.75
N GLY A 48 0.07 5.99 18.90
CA GLY A 48 0.18 4.53 18.99
C GLY A 48 0.35 3.80 17.66
N PHE A 49 0.55 4.52 16.55
CA PHE A 49 0.86 3.92 15.26
C PHE A 49 2.33 3.48 15.20
N GLY A 50 2.60 2.39 14.48
CA GLY A 50 3.93 2.07 13.97
C GLY A 50 4.17 2.76 12.64
N ILE A 51 5.44 3.05 12.35
CA ILE A 51 5.88 3.66 11.08
C ILE A 51 6.55 2.59 10.26
N GLY A 52 6.11 2.42 9.01
CA GLY A 52 6.76 1.52 8.06
C GLY A 52 7.89 2.21 7.31
N VAL A 53 7.59 3.36 6.71
CA VAL A 53 8.52 4.15 5.89
C VAL A 53 8.19 5.63 6.06
N ASN A 54 9.19 6.49 6.11
CA ASN A 54 9.04 7.92 5.83
C ASN A 54 10.11 8.32 4.80
N SER A 55 9.73 8.36 3.53
CA SER A 55 10.68 8.51 2.43
C SER A 55 10.43 9.81 1.67
N ASN A 56 11.39 10.73 1.72
CA ASN A 56 11.41 11.93 0.89
C ASN A 56 11.80 11.56 -0.55
N MET A 57 10.83 11.63 -1.46
CA MET A 57 10.99 11.24 -2.86
C MET A 57 11.68 12.29 -3.73
N ASN A 58 11.83 13.53 -3.25
CA ASN A 58 12.56 14.54 -4.03
C ASN A 58 14.00 14.11 -4.31
N LYS A 59 14.66 13.45 -3.35
CA LYS A 59 16.02 12.93 -3.54
C LYS A 59 16.10 11.87 -4.65
N PRO A 60 15.36 10.76 -4.60
CA PRO A 60 15.39 9.78 -5.68
C PRO A 60 14.89 10.36 -7.03
N PHE A 61 13.91 11.27 -7.02
CA PHE A 61 13.47 11.95 -8.25
C PHE A 61 14.59 12.79 -8.89
N MET A 62 15.33 13.55 -8.09
CA MET A 62 16.47 14.31 -8.59
C MET A 62 17.62 13.42 -9.06
N ILE A 63 17.84 12.26 -8.42
CA ILE A 63 18.87 11.31 -8.86
C ILE A 63 18.50 10.70 -10.21
N GLN A 64 17.28 10.18 -10.36
CA GLN A 64 16.88 9.43 -11.56
C GLN A 64 16.40 10.32 -12.72
N PHE A 65 15.53 11.29 -12.44
CA PHE A 65 14.86 12.11 -13.46
C PHE A 65 15.44 13.52 -13.59
N LYS A 66 16.40 13.89 -12.73
CA LYS A 66 17.09 15.19 -12.70
C LYS A 66 16.17 16.39 -12.47
N LYS A 67 14.91 16.18 -12.12
CA LYS A 67 13.93 17.23 -11.82
C LYS A 67 12.87 16.75 -10.83
N THR A 68 12.33 17.69 -10.07
CA THR A 68 11.12 17.52 -9.27
C THR A 68 10.32 18.81 -9.25
N GLY A 69 8.99 18.69 -9.36
CA GLY A 69 8.04 19.79 -9.23
C GLY A 69 7.71 20.14 -7.78
N TYR A 70 8.20 19.35 -6.81
CA TYR A 70 7.76 19.44 -5.42
C TYR A 70 8.75 20.13 -4.49
N LYS A 71 8.23 20.89 -3.54
CA LYS A 71 8.93 21.33 -2.32
C LYS A 71 8.95 20.19 -1.30
N VAL A 72 7.82 19.50 -1.15
CA VAL A 72 7.65 18.30 -0.31
C VAL A 72 7.02 17.22 -1.16
N PHE A 73 7.60 16.02 -1.18
CA PHE A 73 6.93 14.83 -1.68
C PHE A 73 7.43 13.63 -0.88
N THR A 74 6.59 13.14 0.00
CA THR A 74 6.93 12.10 0.96
C THR A 74 5.92 10.98 0.91
N LEU A 75 6.44 9.75 0.83
CA LEU A 75 5.68 8.54 1.06
C LEU A 75 5.88 8.13 2.52
N LEU A 76 4.85 8.35 3.34
CA LEU A 76 4.78 7.86 4.71
C LEU A 76 3.89 6.62 4.73
N THR A 77 4.26 5.59 5.50
CA THR A 77 3.36 4.47 5.77
C THR A 77 3.24 4.23 7.27
N VAL A 78 2.03 3.91 7.71
CA VAL A 78 1.67 3.74 9.12
C VAL A 78 0.83 2.48 9.34
N TYR A 79 0.78 1.96 10.56
CA TYR A 79 -0.17 0.92 10.94
C TYR A 79 -0.55 1.07 12.40
N HIS A 80 -1.81 0.80 12.75
CA HIS A 80 -2.24 0.87 14.14
C HIS A 80 -1.83 -0.41 14.86
N LYS A 81 -0.91 -0.31 15.84
CA LYS A 81 -0.21 -1.48 16.42
C LYS A 81 -1.13 -2.58 16.95
N GLN A 82 -2.29 -2.23 17.52
CA GLN A 82 -3.25 -3.22 18.04
C GLN A 82 -4.29 -3.61 16.98
N MET A 83 -5.13 -2.67 16.54
CA MET A 83 -6.20 -2.93 15.57
C MET A 83 -5.73 -3.58 14.25
N SER A 84 -4.55 -3.23 13.74
CA SER A 84 -4.02 -3.89 12.53
C SER A 84 -3.65 -5.36 12.79
N MET A 85 -3.13 -5.68 13.99
CA MET A 85 -2.82 -7.05 14.40
C MET A 85 -4.07 -7.90 14.62
N ASP A 86 -5.11 -7.30 15.20
CA ASP A 86 -6.42 -7.94 15.35
C ASP A 86 -7.05 -8.23 13.98
N LEU A 87 -6.93 -7.29 13.03
CA LEU A 87 -7.42 -7.45 11.67
C LEU A 87 -6.65 -8.52 10.89
N VAL A 88 -5.32 -8.52 10.87
CA VAL A 88 -4.56 -9.58 10.15
C VAL A 88 -4.76 -10.96 10.78
N THR A 89 -5.06 -11.05 12.07
CA THR A 89 -5.40 -12.33 12.70
C THR A 89 -6.74 -12.87 12.19
N LYS A 90 -7.74 -11.98 12.02
CA LYS A 90 -9.08 -12.34 11.53
C LYS A 90 -9.16 -12.50 10.01
N TYR A 91 -8.47 -11.62 9.30
CA TYR A 91 -8.45 -11.51 7.85
C TYR A 91 -6.99 -11.33 7.40
N PRO A 92 -6.29 -12.43 7.07
CA PRO A 92 -4.91 -12.36 6.61
C PRO A 92 -4.71 -11.34 5.49
N ASP A 93 -5.70 -11.15 4.62
CA ASP A 93 -5.63 -10.21 3.51
C ASP A 93 -5.41 -8.75 3.89
N PHE A 94 -5.70 -8.36 5.14
CA PHE A 94 -5.46 -6.99 5.61
C PHE A 94 -3.98 -6.56 5.51
N GLY A 95 -3.05 -7.51 5.37
CA GLY A 95 -1.62 -7.22 5.14
C GLY A 95 -1.33 -6.34 3.94
N VAL A 96 -2.20 -6.30 2.92
CA VAL A 96 -2.03 -5.38 1.78
C VAL A 96 -2.14 -3.90 2.16
N PHE A 97 -2.67 -3.60 3.36
CA PHE A 97 -2.72 -2.27 3.98
C PHE A 97 -1.87 -2.16 5.24
N MET A 98 -0.94 -3.10 5.46
CA MET A 98 -0.05 -3.05 6.60
C MET A 98 1.40 -3.02 6.12
N PRO A 99 2.07 -1.85 6.19
CA PRO A 99 1.55 -0.55 6.58
C PRO A 99 0.69 0.11 5.47
N MET A 100 -0.19 1.05 5.83
CA MET A 100 -1.03 1.84 4.92
C MET A 100 -0.38 3.17 4.55
N GLY A 101 -0.62 3.66 3.34
CA GLY A 101 0.00 4.87 2.82
C GLY A 101 -0.63 6.17 3.32
N VAL A 102 0.24 7.16 3.51
CA VAL A 102 -0.04 8.56 3.80
C VAL A 102 0.78 9.40 2.83
N GLY A 103 0.14 9.87 1.76
CA GLY A 103 0.80 10.68 0.74
C GLY A 103 0.90 12.13 1.20
N ILE A 104 2.10 12.68 1.30
CA ILE A 104 2.35 14.06 1.76
C ILE A 104 3.06 14.84 0.65
N TYR A 105 2.46 15.92 0.16
CA TYR A 105 3.04 16.65 -0.97
C TYR A 105 2.75 18.15 -0.95
N GLN A 106 3.64 18.93 -1.55
CA GLN A 106 3.50 20.37 -1.78
C GLN A 106 4.28 20.72 -3.04
N SER A 107 3.61 21.28 -4.05
CA SER A 107 4.26 21.78 -5.26
C SER A 107 5.18 22.97 -4.95
N LYS A 108 6.20 23.20 -5.79
CA LYS A 108 7.01 24.43 -5.75
C LYS A 108 6.22 25.68 -6.13
N SER A 109 5.08 25.51 -6.78
CA SER A 109 4.22 26.60 -7.26
C SER A 109 3.13 27.01 -6.28
N GLU A 110 3.07 26.40 -5.09
CA GLU A 110 2.00 26.65 -4.12
C GLU A 110 2.52 26.67 -2.67
N ASP A 111 1.78 27.38 -1.82
CA ASP A 111 2.07 27.47 -0.39
C ASP A 111 1.36 26.37 0.42
N THR A 112 0.43 25.64 -0.20
CA THR A 112 -0.40 24.60 0.45
C THR A 112 0.33 23.26 0.54
N LEU A 113 0.34 22.67 1.74
CA LEU A 113 0.70 21.27 1.94
C LEU A 113 -0.55 20.41 1.87
N HIS A 114 -0.44 19.29 1.16
CA HIS A 114 -1.50 18.33 0.97
C HIS A 114 -1.16 17.01 1.66
N VAL A 115 -2.16 16.37 2.27
CA VAL A 115 -2.06 15.02 2.80
C VAL A 115 -3.23 14.17 2.30
N SER A 116 -2.94 12.95 1.87
CA SER A 116 -3.91 12.00 1.30
C SER A 116 -3.83 10.65 2.00
N VAL A 117 -5.00 10.09 2.36
CA VAL A 117 -5.15 8.75 2.96
C VAL A 117 -6.40 8.07 2.43
N LEU A 118 -6.41 6.75 2.33
CA LEU A 118 -7.60 6.01 1.93
C LEU A 118 -8.72 6.09 2.96
N THR A 119 -9.97 6.13 2.50
CA THR A 119 -11.15 5.95 3.36
C THR A 119 -11.29 4.50 3.83
N ALA A 120 -12.04 4.27 4.91
CA ALA A 120 -12.37 2.91 5.35
C ALA A 120 -13.22 2.18 4.30
N ASP A 121 -14.12 2.89 3.63
CA ASP A 121 -14.96 2.33 2.57
C ASP A 121 -14.12 1.90 1.36
N ALA A 122 -13.08 2.67 1.00
CA ALA A 122 -12.13 2.28 -0.04
C ALA A 122 -11.33 1.03 0.37
N GLN A 123 -10.82 0.99 1.61
CA GLN A 123 -10.10 -0.19 2.12
C GLN A 123 -11.00 -1.43 2.11
N ALA A 124 -12.24 -1.33 2.59
CA ALA A 124 -13.21 -2.42 2.59
C ALA A 124 -13.55 -2.90 1.17
N LYS A 125 -13.75 -1.96 0.23
CA LYS A 125 -13.96 -2.27 -1.20
C LYS A 125 -12.80 -3.06 -1.79
N ILE A 126 -11.56 -2.65 -1.50
CA ILE A 126 -10.34 -3.29 -2.00
C ILE A 126 -10.17 -4.70 -1.43
N LEU A 127 -10.42 -4.86 -0.13
CA LEU A 127 -10.29 -6.13 0.57
C LEU A 127 -11.45 -7.11 0.28
N GLY A 128 -12.61 -6.59 -0.14
CA GLY A 128 -13.81 -7.38 -0.33
C GLY A 128 -14.53 -7.76 0.98
N PHE A 129 -14.20 -7.11 2.09
CA PHE A 129 -14.88 -7.29 3.37
C PHE A 129 -15.01 -5.96 4.13
N ASP A 130 -16.06 -5.83 4.94
CA ASP A 130 -16.27 -4.69 5.85
C ASP A 130 -16.08 -5.16 7.29
N ASP A 131 -15.36 -4.38 8.10
CA ASP A 131 -15.16 -4.65 9.52
C ASP A 131 -15.10 -3.33 10.32
N PRO A 132 -15.75 -3.24 11.50
CA PRO A 132 -15.71 -2.04 12.34
C PRO A 132 -14.30 -1.56 12.72
N LEU A 133 -13.31 -2.46 12.76
CA LEU A 133 -11.92 -2.07 13.03
C LEU A 133 -11.33 -1.20 11.91
N ILE A 134 -11.69 -1.41 10.64
CA ILE A 134 -11.21 -0.58 9.52
C ILE A 134 -11.68 0.87 9.71
N LYS A 135 -12.96 1.06 10.03
CA LYS A 135 -13.56 2.38 10.34
C LYS A 135 -12.96 3.01 11.59
N SER A 136 -12.57 2.20 12.57
CA SER A 136 -11.93 2.67 13.80
C SER A 136 -10.51 3.17 13.52
N ILE A 137 -9.74 2.45 12.70
CA ILE A 137 -8.41 2.89 12.25
C ILE A 137 -8.52 4.20 11.47
N GLU A 138 -9.43 4.30 10.51
CA GLU A 138 -9.66 5.55 9.76
C GLU A 138 -9.96 6.71 10.72
N LYS A 139 -10.89 6.53 11.67
CA LYS A 139 -11.23 7.57 12.65
C LYS A 139 -10.00 8.07 13.40
N GLU A 140 -9.10 7.18 13.82
CA GLU A 140 -7.87 7.55 14.51
C GLU A 140 -6.87 8.24 13.58
N VAL A 141 -6.69 7.76 12.35
CA VAL A 141 -5.88 8.44 11.32
C VAL A 141 -6.37 9.88 11.12
N LEU A 142 -7.68 10.08 10.97
CA LEU A 142 -8.25 11.42 10.79
C LEU A 142 -8.07 12.29 12.04
N ALA A 143 -8.15 11.72 13.24
CA ALA A 143 -7.89 12.46 14.48
C ALA A 143 -6.43 12.92 14.57
N VAL A 144 -5.48 12.05 14.20
CA VAL A 144 -4.05 12.39 14.13
C VAL A 144 -3.82 13.51 13.12
N LEU A 145 -4.34 13.38 11.91
CA LEU A 145 -4.13 14.36 10.85
C LEU A 145 -4.76 15.73 11.19
N LYS A 146 -5.96 15.76 11.76
CA LYS A 146 -6.58 17.02 12.24
C LYS A 146 -5.74 17.72 13.31
N LYS A 147 -5.05 16.95 14.17
CA LYS A 147 -4.15 17.50 15.19
C LYS A 147 -2.82 17.98 14.59
N ALA A 148 -2.26 17.22 13.65
CA ALA A 148 -0.99 17.53 13.00
C ALA A 148 -1.09 18.66 11.98
N LEU A 149 -2.28 18.85 11.38
CA LEU A 149 -2.57 19.83 10.34
C LEU A 149 -3.65 20.81 10.84
N PRO A 150 -3.33 21.71 11.79
CA PRO A 150 -4.31 22.63 12.35
C PRO A 150 -4.89 23.52 11.24
N ASN A 151 -6.20 23.76 11.29
CA ASN A 151 -6.95 24.55 10.29
C ASN A 151 -6.93 23.96 8.86
N SER A 152 -6.58 22.69 8.70
CA SER A 152 -6.69 22.03 7.40
C SER A 152 -8.15 21.96 6.92
N ASN A 153 -8.33 22.15 5.62
CA ASN A 153 -9.57 21.80 4.94
C ASN A 153 -9.53 20.29 4.62
N ASN A 154 -10.52 19.54 5.09
CA ASN A 154 -10.68 18.12 4.78
C ASN A 154 -11.88 17.94 3.84
N LYS A 155 -11.63 17.32 2.68
CA LYS A 155 -12.65 16.90 1.72
C LYS A 155 -12.40 15.45 1.29
N LEU A 156 -13.45 14.82 0.80
CA LEU A 156 -13.32 13.56 0.06
C LEU A 156 -12.86 13.85 -1.36
N SER A 157 -12.15 12.90 -1.97
CA SER A 157 -11.83 12.95 -3.40
C SER A 157 -13.09 12.88 -4.26
N GLU A 158 -12.92 13.06 -5.56
CA GLU A 158 -13.93 12.69 -6.54
C GLU A 158 -14.25 11.19 -6.45
N ASP A 159 -15.44 10.83 -6.94
CA ASP A 159 -15.88 9.44 -6.98
C ASP A 159 -14.92 8.60 -7.83
N ALA A 160 -14.68 7.38 -7.36
CA ALA A 160 -13.78 6.45 -8.02
C ALA A 160 -14.31 6.05 -9.40
N LEU A 161 -13.39 5.90 -10.36
CA LEU A 161 -13.70 5.27 -11.63
C LEU A 161 -14.11 3.82 -11.41
N LYS A 162 -14.93 3.27 -12.32
CA LYS A 162 -15.32 1.86 -12.22
C LYS A 162 -14.10 0.96 -12.38
N ALA A 163 -13.84 0.12 -11.39
CA ALA A 163 -12.89 -0.98 -11.53
C ALA A 163 -13.54 -2.16 -12.25
N ASP A 164 -12.87 -2.69 -13.27
CA ASP A 164 -13.29 -3.86 -14.05
C ASP A 164 -12.44 -5.12 -13.75
N LYS A 165 -11.49 -5.00 -12.83
CA LYS A 165 -10.52 -6.03 -12.46
C LYS A 165 -10.39 -6.15 -10.94
N SER A 166 -9.80 -7.26 -10.50
CA SER A 166 -9.51 -7.48 -9.08
C SER A 166 -8.62 -6.37 -8.51
N LEU A 167 -8.98 -5.92 -7.32
CA LEU A 167 -8.29 -4.86 -6.59
C LEU A 167 -7.16 -5.40 -5.70
N VAL A 168 -7.15 -6.72 -5.46
CA VAL A 168 -6.05 -7.46 -4.85
C VAL A 168 -5.68 -8.61 -5.77
N THR A 169 -4.38 -8.80 -5.98
CA THR A 169 -3.85 -9.96 -6.71
C THR A 169 -3.27 -10.93 -5.69
N LYS A 170 -3.58 -12.22 -5.83
CA LYS A 170 -3.10 -13.28 -4.93
C LYS A 170 -2.48 -14.42 -5.70
N TYR A 171 -1.46 -15.02 -5.10
CA TYR A 171 -0.80 -16.25 -5.53
C TYR A 171 -0.66 -17.18 -4.33
N GLU A 172 -0.64 -18.48 -4.60
CA GLU A 172 -0.47 -19.52 -3.59
C GLU A 172 0.65 -20.45 -4.06
N LEU A 173 1.61 -20.71 -3.19
CA LEU A 173 2.63 -21.74 -3.36
C LEU A 173 2.23 -22.93 -2.49
N GLU A 174 1.76 -24.00 -3.12
CA GLU A 174 1.51 -25.29 -2.45
C GLU A 174 2.85 -25.90 -2.01
N LEU A 175 2.92 -26.41 -0.79
CA LEU A 175 4.15 -26.98 -0.24
C LEU A 175 4.28 -28.49 -0.49
N ASP A 176 3.17 -29.20 -0.73
CA ASP A 176 3.16 -30.66 -0.93
C ASP A 176 3.92 -31.42 0.17
N GLY A 177 3.85 -30.94 1.42
CA GLY A 177 4.56 -31.47 2.59
C GLY A 177 6.06 -31.12 2.69
N GLU A 178 6.58 -30.24 1.83
CA GLU A 178 7.94 -29.69 1.94
C GLU A 178 8.13 -28.83 3.21
N ASP A 179 9.38 -28.67 3.65
CA ASP A 179 9.69 -27.81 4.79
C ASP A 179 9.40 -26.35 4.47
N TRP A 180 8.44 -25.76 5.19
CA TRP A 180 7.97 -24.41 4.89
C TRP A 180 9.07 -23.35 5.03
N ALA A 181 10.08 -23.56 5.88
CA ALA A 181 11.12 -22.57 6.12
C ALA A 181 12.10 -22.54 4.94
N GLU A 182 12.48 -23.71 4.41
CA GLU A 182 13.26 -23.83 3.18
C GLU A 182 12.50 -23.29 1.96
N SER A 183 11.22 -23.65 1.79
CA SER A 183 10.38 -23.13 0.70
C SER A 183 10.23 -21.61 0.78
N ARG A 184 10.09 -21.04 1.99
CA ARG A 184 10.07 -19.59 2.19
C ARG A 184 11.39 -18.94 1.80
N GLU A 185 12.53 -19.52 2.14
CA GLU A 185 13.85 -18.97 1.78
C GLU A 185 14.01 -18.92 0.24
N ASN A 186 13.68 -20.02 -0.44
CA ASN A 186 13.72 -20.12 -1.90
C ASN A 186 12.76 -19.14 -2.58
N LEU A 187 11.54 -19.01 -2.05
CA LEU A 187 10.56 -18.04 -2.50
C LEU A 187 11.09 -16.61 -2.36
N MET A 188 11.64 -16.26 -1.21
CA MET A 188 12.20 -14.93 -0.95
C MET A 188 13.38 -14.61 -1.86
N LEU A 189 14.25 -15.59 -2.14
CA LEU A 189 15.34 -15.43 -3.11
C LEU A 189 14.79 -15.12 -4.51
N SER A 190 13.80 -15.89 -4.96
CA SER A 190 13.16 -15.72 -6.28
C SER A 190 12.48 -14.35 -6.41
N LEU A 191 11.74 -13.94 -5.37
CA LEU A 191 11.12 -12.61 -5.30
C LEU A 191 12.15 -11.49 -5.37
N ASN A 192 13.23 -11.56 -4.57
CA ASN A 192 14.26 -10.51 -4.56
C ASN A 192 14.95 -10.40 -5.93
N ASN A 193 15.29 -11.52 -6.57
CA ASN A 193 15.86 -11.54 -7.91
C ASN A 193 14.93 -10.89 -8.93
N GLY A 194 13.63 -11.21 -8.87
CA GLY A 194 12.62 -10.61 -9.73
C GLY A 194 12.46 -9.10 -9.48
N PHE A 195 12.43 -8.68 -8.22
CA PHE A 195 12.37 -7.26 -7.87
C PHE A 195 13.56 -6.48 -8.41
N ASP A 196 14.78 -6.99 -8.22
CA ASP A 196 16.00 -6.35 -8.73
C ASP A 196 15.99 -6.28 -10.26
N LEU A 197 15.65 -7.38 -10.94
CA LEU A 197 15.58 -7.46 -12.41
C LEU A 197 14.65 -6.40 -13.00
N TYR A 198 13.48 -6.21 -12.38
CA TYR A 198 12.49 -5.26 -12.87
C TYR A 198 12.64 -3.87 -12.23
N GLY A 199 13.58 -3.64 -11.32
CA GLY A 199 13.83 -2.35 -10.69
C GLY A 199 12.75 -1.93 -9.68
N PHE A 200 12.19 -2.89 -8.96
CA PHE A 200 11.43 -2.64 -7.73
C PHE A 200 12.41 -2.49 -6.57
N VAL A 201 12.09 -1.62 -5.62
CA VAL A 201 12.87 -1.44 -4.39
C VAL A 201 12.02 -1.86 -3.20
N ILE A 202 12.69 -2.30 -2.13
CA ILE A 202 12.09 -2.71 -0.86
C ILE A 202 12.43 -1.66 0.21
N PRO A 203 11.58 -0.66 0.49
CA PRO A 203 11.90 0.37 1.48
C PRO A 203 11.84 -0.14 2.92
N SER A 204 10.98 -1.13 3.21
CA SER A 204 10.86 -1.72 4.54
C SER A 204 10.23 -3.11 4.50
N LYS A 205 10.43 -3.85 5.58
CA LYS A 205 9.78 -5.13 5.89
C LYS A 205 9.22 -5.07 7.30
N LEU A 206 8.08 -5.68 7.53
CA LEU A 206 7.45 -5.78 8.84
C LEU A 206 7.16 -7.26 9.12
N ASN A 207 7.79 -7.78 10.17
CA ASN A 207 7.48 -9.09 10.70
C ASN A 207 6.21 -9.00 11.56
N VAL A 208 5.10 -9.49 11.01
CA VAL A 208 3.79 -9.46 11.66
C VAL A 208 3.76 -10.46 12.80
N ASN A 209 4.38 -11.61 12.63
CA ASN A 209 4.42 -12.67 13.64
C ASN A 209 5.00 -12.21 14.97
N GLU A 210 6.07 -11.40 14.95
CA GLU A 210 6.69 -10.84 16.16
C GLU A 210 5.76 -9.88 16.92
N SER A 211 4.76 -9.32 16.24
CA SER A 211 3.79 -8.38 16.81
C SER A 211 2.51 -9.06 17.32
N LEU A 212 2.32 -10.34 17.03
CA LEU A 212 1.16 -11.14 17.48
C LEU A 212 1.47 -11.85 18.79
N LYS A 213 0.56 -11.75 19.77
CA LYS A 213 0.69 -12.49 21.05
C LYS A 213 0.60 -13.99 20.85
N GLU A 214 -0.36 -14.43 20.05
CA GLU A 214 -0.57 -15.82 19.63
C GLU A 214 -0.75 -15.83 18.12
N SER A 215 0.30 -16.18 17.38
CA SER A 215 0.21 -16.18 15.93
C SER A 215 -0.47 -17.46 15.42
N PRO A 216 -1.52 -17.35 14.56
CA PRO A 216 -2.05 -18.50 13.81
C PRO A 216 -1.16 -18.87 12.62
N TYR A 217 -0.06 -18.15 12.40
CA TYR A 217 0.84 -18.31 11.28
C TYR A 217 2.16 -18.94 11.72
N ASP A 218 2.73 -19.82 10.87
CA ASP A 218 4.14 -20.21 10.99
C ASP A 218 5.03 -19.00 10.73
N PHE A 219 4.66 -18.19 9.74
CA PHE A 219 5.21 -16.87 9.53
C PHE A 219 4.20 -15.94 8.85
N TYR A 220 4.35 -14.64 9.11
CA TYR A 220 3.65 -13.60 8.37
C TYR A 220 4.57 -12.39 8.27
N GLU A 221 4.89 -12.00 7.04
CA GLU A 221 5.63 -10.79 6.72
C GLU A 221 4.84 -9.88 5.76
N THR A 222 5.04 -8.57 5.90
CA THR A 222 4.63 -7.60 4.90
C THR A 222 5.85 -6.84 4.41
N ILE A 223 5.93 -6.60 3.11
CA ILE A 223 7.07 -6.02 2.43
C ILE A 223 6.58 -4.79 1.68
N SER A 224 7.06 -3.61 2.08
CA SER A 224 6.83 -2.40 1.29
C SER A 224 7.60 -2.52 -0.02
N ILE A 225 6.94 -2.32 -1.15
CA ILE A 225 7.53 -2.32 -2.48
C ILE A 225 7.21 -1.00 -3.19
N CYS A 226 8.21 -0.43 -3.86
CA CYS A 226 8.04 0.77 -4.66
C CYS A 226 8.72 0.59 -6.03
N LYS A 227 8.17 1.25 -7.06
CA LYS A 227 8.80 1.40 -8.37
C LYS A 227 8.91 2.87 -8.71
N LEU A 228 10.13 3.39 -8.72
CA LEU A 228 10.39 4.83 -8.76
C LEU A 228 9.80 5.53 -10.00
N PRO A 229 9.89 4.98 -11.23
CA PRO A 229 9.18 5.52 -12.40
C PRO A 229 7.66 5.61 -12.25
N VAL A 230 7.02 4.67 -11.55
CA VAL A 230 5.56 4.67 -11.38
C VAL A 230 5.13 5.85 -10.53
N ILE A 231 5.67 5.96 -9.31
CA ILE A 231 5.29 7.04 -8.41
C ILE A 231 5.67 8.41 -8.98
N TYR A 232 6.80 8.51 -9.69
CA TYR A 232 7.19 9.74 -10.37
C TYR A 232 6.15 10.16 -11.42
N THR A 233 5.88 9.30 -12.40
CA THR A 233 4.98 9.64 -13.52
C THR A 233 3.55 9.90 -13.05
N VAL A 234 3.02 9.10 -12.12
CA VAL A 234 1.67 9.32 -11.59
C VAL A 234 1.59 10.65 -10.84
N SER A 235 2.60 10.96 -10.00
CA SER A 235 2.58 12.18 -9.19
C SER A 235 2.42 13.45 -10.03
N LEU A 236 2.97 13.48 -11.25
CA LEU A 236 2.86 14.64 -12.14
C LEU A 236 1.42 15.08 -12.46
N THR A 237 0.43 14.20 -12.28
CA THR A 237 -0.97 14.48 -12.58
C THR A 237 -1.94 14.18 -11.43
N ARG A 238 -1.58 13.23 -10.54
CA ARG A 238 -2.37 12.78 -9.40
C ARG A 238 -1.46 12.55 -8.18
N PRO A 239 -0.86 13.59 -7.58
CA PRO A 239 0.02 13.44 -6.42
C PRO A 239 -0.66 12.78 -5.21
N GLU A 240 -1.98 12.92 -5.06
CA GLU A 240 -2.82 12.25 -4.07
C GLU A 240 -2.81 10.72 -4.19
N ALA A 241 -2.45 10.16 -5.36
CA ALA A 241 -2.24 8.73 -5.52
C ALA A 241 -1.09 8.18 -4.66
N ALA A 242 -0.24 9.06 -4.10
CA ALA A 242 0.76 8.69 -3.11
C ALA A 242 0.17 8.00 -1.86
N ALA A 243 -1.13 8.15 -1.58
CA ALA A 243 -1.82 7.39 -0.54
C ALA A 243 -1.76 5.85 -0.75
N PHE A 244 -1.50 5.39 -1.97
CA PHE A 244 -1.35 3.98 -2.30
C PHE A 244 0.12 3.49 -2.28
N ALA A 245 1.07 4.33 -1.85
CA ALA A 245 2.50 4.04 -1.95
C ALA A 245 3.28 4.20 -0.63
N PRO A 246 4.33 3.39 -0.42
CA PRO A 246 4.66 2.16 -1.15
C PRO A 246 3.55 1.10 -1.04
N CYS A 247 3.46 0.20 -2.02
CA CYS A 247 2.52 -0.92 -1.98
C CYS A 247 3.01 -1.97 -0.97
N SER A 248 2.11 -2.67 -0.29
CA SER A 248 2.49 -3.74 0.65
C SER A 248 2.23 -5.11 0.01
N LEU A 249 3.30 -5.88 -0.23
CA LEU A 249 3.22 -7.32 -0.50
C LEU A 249 3.08 -8.05 0.83
N MET A 250 1.98 -8.75 1.04
CA MET A 250 1.83 -9.68 2.15
C MET A 250 2.30 -11.07 1.74
N LEU A 251 2.92 -11.76 2.69
CA LEU A 251 3.36 -13.14 2.57
C LEU A 251 3.11 -13.85 3.90
N TYR A 252 2.33 -14.93 3.90
CA TYR A 252 2.07 -15.70 5.12
C TYR A 252 1.90 -17.19 4.87
N LYS A 253 2.11 -17.98 5.91
CA LYS A 253 1.68 -19.38 6.00
C LYS A 253 0.89 -19.58 7.29
N LYS A 254 -0.34 -20.08 7.20
CA LYS A 254 -1.08 -20.52 8.39
C LYS A 254 -0.56 -21.87 8.87
N LYS A 255 -0.64 -22.10 10.18
CA LYS A 255 -0.19 -23.35 10.81
C LYS A 255 -0.96 -24.59 10.36
N ASP A 256 -2.22 -24.42 9.99
CA ASP A 256 -3.15 -25.47 9.56
C ASP A 256 -3.28 -25.60 8.04
N GLU A 257 -2.51 -24.84 7.26
CA GLU A 257 -2.51 -24.87 5.80
C GLU A 257 -1.14 -25.32 5.27
N ASP A 258 -1.13 -26.12 4.20
CA ASP A 258 0.09 -26.64 3.54
C ASP A 258 0.49 -25.77 2.33
N LYS A 259 0.38 -24.45 2.49
CA LYS A 259 0.69 -23.49 1.43
C LYS A 259 1.18 -22.15 1.98
N ILE A 260 1.93 -21.44 1.16
CA ILE A 260 2.32 -20.04 1.38
C ILE A 260 1.46 -19.14 0.50
N VAL A 261 0.84 -18.12 1.08
CA VAL A 261 -0.01 -17.17 0.36
C VAL A 261 0.71 -15.85 0.18
N LEU A 262 0.66 -15.32 -1.04
CA LEU A 262 1.15 -14.01 -1.43
C LEU A 262 -0.03 -13.13 -1.84
N GLY A 263 0.01 -11.84 -1.50
CA GLY A 263 -0.92 -10.90 -2.08
C GLY A 263 -0.44 -9.47 -2.08
N PHE A 264 -0.87 -8.70 -3.07
CA PHE A 264 -0.51 -7.29 -3.19
C PHE A 264 -1.69 -6.47 -3.73
N PRO A 265 -1.79 -5.18 -3.38
CA PRO A 265 -2.81 -4.30 -3.91
C PRO A 265 -2.53 -4.05 -5.41
N ALA A 266 -3.53 -4.31 -6.25
CA ALA A 266 -3.38 -4.12 -7.69
C ALA A 266 -3.29 -2.64 -8.06
N VAL A 267 -2.58 -2.32 -9.14
CA VAL A 267 -2.49 -0.93 -9.65
C VAL A 267 -3.84 -0.37 -10.12
N HIS A 268 -4.84 -1.24 -10.33
CA HIS A 268 -6.20 -0.83 -10.67
C HIS A 268 -6.83 0.01 -9.55
N ASN A 269 -6.37 -0.12 -8.29
CA ASN A 269 -6.73 0.80 -7.21
C ASN A 269 -6.30 2.23 -7.50
N TRP A 270 -5.09 2.42 -8.02
CA TRP A 270 -4.59 3.76 -8.35
C TRP A 270 -5.41 4.37 -9.48
N ILE A 271 -5.66 3.58 -10.53
CA ILE A 271 -6.45 4.01 -11.69
C ILE A 271 -7.87 4.38 -11.25
N SER A 272 -8.50 3.52 -10.45
CA SER A 272 -9.88 3.70 -9.99
C SER A 272 -10.01 4.82 -8.96
N SER A 273 -9.36 4.66 -7.81
CA SER A 273 -9.59 5.45 -6.60
C SER A 273 -8.92 6.82 -6.64
N ALA A 274 -7.72 6.92 -7.22
CA ALA A 274 -7.02 8.19 -7.40
C ALA A 274 -7.30 8.82 -8.77
N HIS A 275 -8.28 8.29 -9.51
CA HIS A 275 -8.77 8.86 -10.77
C HIS A 275 -7.64 9.12 -11.79
N VAL A 276 -6.71 8.16 -11.92
CA VAL A 276 -5.55 8.27 -12.82
C VAL A 276 -5.97 7.90 -14.24
N GLU A 277 -6.26 8.92 -15.05
CA GLU A 277 -6.66 8.75 -16.46
C GLU A 277 -5.55 9.12 -17.46
N ASN A 278 -4.50 9.80 -17.00
CA ASN A 278 -3.39 10.17 -17.86
C ASN A 278 -2.75 8.92 -18.47
N LYS A 279 -2.67 8.87 -19.81
CA LYS A 279 -2.20 7.69 -20.54
C LYS A 279 -0.80 7.22 -20.11
N GLU A 280 0.14 8.14 -19.92
CA GLU A 280 1.50 7.78 -19.51
C GLU A 280 1.49 7.18 -18.10
N ALA A 281 0.73 7.77 -17.18
CA ALA A 281 0.56 7.27 -15.82
C ALA A 281 -0.11 5.89 -15.80
N THR A 282 -1.17 5.67 -16.59
CA THR A 282 -1.83 4.35 -16.68
C THR A 282 -0.91 3.31 -17.32
N ASP A 283 -0.15 3.66 -18.34
CA ASP A 283 0.75 2.74 -19.04
C ASP A 283 1.87 2.26 -18.11
N VAL A 284 2.47 3.15 -17.29
CA VAL A 284 3.51 2.73 -16.32
C VAL A 284 2.95 1.90 -15.18
N LEU A 285 1.72 2.19 -14.71
CA LEU A 285 1.03 1.40 -13.70
C LEU A 285 0.77 -0.02 -14.22
N LEU A 286 0.14 -0.15 -15.39
CA LEU A 286 -0.19 -1.46 -15.99
C LEU A 286 1.07 -2.27 -16.33
N LYS A 287 2.14 -1.60 -16.78
CA LYS A 287 3.43 -2.26 -16.99
C LYS A 287 4.00 -2.80 -15.67
N ALA A 288 3.94 -2.01 -14.59
CA ALA A 288 4.42 -2.44 -13.29
C ALA A 288 3.59 -3.60 -12.73
N GLN A 289 2.27 -3.57 -12.87
CA GLN A 289 1.38 -4.69 -12.50
C GLN A 289 1.81 -5.97 -13.19
N LYS A 290 1.93 -5.94 -14.52
CA LYS A 290 2.32 -7.13 -15.30
C LYS A 290 3.68 -7.68 -14.87
N GLN A 291 4.66 -6.80 -14.64
CA GLN A 291 5.98 -7.23 -14.17
C GLN A 291 5.90 -7.85 -12.77
N PHE A 292 5.11 -7.28 -11.87
CA PHE A 292 4.93 -7.82 -10.52
C PHE A 292 4.20 -9.17 -10.54
N GLU A 293 3.15 -9.31 -11.36
CA GLU A 293 2.46 -10.57 -11.60
C GLU A 293 3.41 -11.64 -12.15
N SER A 294 4.29 -11.29 -13.10
CA SER A 294 5.32 -12.21 -13.60
C SER A 294 6.29 -12.65 -12.50
N ILE A 295 6.75 -11.74 -11.65
CA ILE A 295 7.61 -12.08 -10.50
C ILE A 295 6.92 -13.07 -9.57
N LEU A 296 5.65 -12.82 -9.21
CA LEU A 296 4.93 -13.71 -8.30
C LEU A 296 4.63 -15.08 -8.94
N ALA A 297 4.25 -15.09 -10.22
CA ALA A 297 4.04 -16.33 -10.95
C ALA A 297 5.32 -17.17 -10.99
N GLU A 298 6.44 -16.60 -11.45
CA GLU A 298 7.73 -17.29 -11.51
C GLU A 298 8.22 -17.77 -10.13
N ALA A 299 7.95 -17.01 -9.07
CA ALA A 299 8.37 -17.37 -7.71
C ALA A 299 7.47 -18.44 -7.06
N THR A 300 6.30 -18.73 -7.63
CA THR A 300 5.33 -19.71 -7.12
C THR A 300 5.12 -20.92 -8.04
N GLU A 301 5.91 -21.03 -9.11
CA GLU A 301 5.99 -22.20 -10.02
C GLU A 301 6.95 -23.28 -9.50
#